data_AF-A0A957URR0-F1
#
_entry.id   AF-A0A957URR0-F1
#
_cell.length_a   1.000
_cell.length_b   1.000
_cell.length_c   1.000
_cell.angle_alpha   90.00
_cell.angle_beta   90.00
_cell.angle_gamma   90.00
#
_symmetry.space_group_name_H-M   'P 1'
#
loop_
_entity.id
_entity.type
_entity.pdbx_description
1 polymer ?
#
loop_
_entity_poly.entity_id
_entity_poly.type
_entity_poly.pdbx_seq_one_letter_code
_entity_poly.pdbx_strand_id
1 'polypeptide(L)'
;ITGAEAKGLIETRDRTGRLLVVAFPGSLSPQIRHAVQLLRTGELGRILTISGIAWENWRTPNIGTWRQIPEMAGGGFFFDTGAHMLNTITDLASEDFADVAAWLDNCTMPVEILG
;
A
#
# COMPACT_ATOMS: atom_id res chain seq x y z
N ILE A 1 -1.60 -12.04 -2.81
CA ILE A 1 -0.16 -12.33 -2.60
C ILE A 1 0.10 -12.42 -1.11
N THR A 2 0.59 -13.55 -0.62
CA THR A 2 0.99 -13.70 0.78
C THR A 2 2.41 -13.16 0.99
N GLY A 3 2.81 -12.92 2.25
CA GLY A 3 4.19 -12.55 2.55
C GLY A 3 5.22 -13.59 2.08
N ALA A 4 4.86 -14.87 2.04
CA ALA A 4 5.72 -15.93 1.51
C ALA A 4 5.88 -15.84 -0.01
N GLU A 5 4.78 -15.60 -0.75
CA GLU A 5 4.83 -15.39 -2.19
C GLU A 5 5.64 -14.14 -2.57
N ALA A 6 5.50 -13.06 -1.79
CA ALA A 6 6.29 -11.85 -1.96
C ALA A 6 7.80 -12.11 -1.79
N LYS A 7 8.20 -12.91 -0.80
CA LYS A 7 9.60 -13.36 -0.62
C LYS A 7 10.08 -14.17 -1.82
N GLY A 8 9.26 -15.08 -2.35
CA GLY A 8 9.60 -15.86 -3.54
C GLY A 8 9.82 -15.00 -4.80
N LEU A 9 9.09 -13.90 -4.95
CA LEU A 9 9.34 -12.93 -6.02
C LEU A 9 10.69 -12.20 -5.85
N ILE A 10 11.06 -11.84 -4.63
CA ILE A 10 12.37 -11.23 -4.31
C ILE A 10 13.50 -12.22 -4.63
N GLU A 11 13.40 -13.47 -4.15
CA GLU A 11 14.39 -14.52 -4.44
C GLU A 11 14.56 -14.76 -5.95
N THR A 12 13.45 -14.75 -6.70
CA THR A 12 13.49 -14.92 -8.16
C THR A 12 14.16 -13.75 -8.86
N ARG A 13 13.88 -12.51 -8.44
CA ARG A 13 14.55 -11.30 -8.94
C ARG A 13 16.06 -11.40 -8.68
N ASP A 14 16.46 -11.76 -7.47
CA ASP A 14 17.88 -11.85 -7.07
C ASP A 14 18.61 -12.94 -7.85
N ARG A 15 18.03 -14.14 -7.97
CA ARG A 15 18.62 -15.27 -8.72
C ARG A 15 18.76 -15.00 -10.21
N THR A 16 17.81 -14.26 -10.81
CA THR A 16 17.78 -14.03 -12.27
C THR A 16 18.47 -12.74 -12.69
N GLY A 17 18.73 -11.83 -11.76
CA GLY A 17 19.24 -10.48 -12.03
C GLY A 17 18.28 -9.61 -12.85
N ARG A 18 17.01 -10.02 -12.98
CA ARG A 18 16.01 -9.27 -13.75
C ARG A 18 15.37 -8.19 -12.89
N LEU A 19 15.05 -7.06 -13.53
CA LEU A 19 14.30 -5.99 -12.87
C LEU A 19 12.86 -6.45 -12.60
N LEU A 20 12.46 -6.37 -11.34
CA LEU A 20 11.07 -6.51 -10.89
C LEU A 20 10.62 -5.18 -10.30
N VAL A 21 9.49 -4.66 -10.78
CA VAL A 21 8.87 -3.44 -10.28
C VAL A 21 7.48 -3.77 -9.78
N VAL A 22 7.18 -3.39 -8.55
CA VAL A 22 5.80 -3.36 -8.05
C VAL A 22 5.20 -2.03 -8.48
N ALA A 23 4.09 -2.07 -9.22
CA ALA A 23 3.50 -0.90 -9.87
C ALA A 23 2.70 -0.04 -8.88
N PHE A 24 3.34 0.47 -7.82
CA PHE A 24 2.76 1.47 -6.94
C PHE A 24 2.88 2.87 -7.58
N PRO A 25 1.78 3.51 -8.00
CA PRO A 25 1.86 4.80 -8.70
C PRO A 25 2.48 5.91 -7.85
N GLY A 26 2.32 5.84 -6.52
CA GLY A 26 2.94 6.77 -5.57
C GLY A 26 4.46 6.80 -5.71
N SER A 27 5.15 5.68 -5.51
CA SER A 27 6.62 5.61 -5.65
C SER A 27 7.09 5.98 -7.06
N LEU A 28 6.26 5.70 -8.05
CA LEU A 28 6.57 5.99 -9.44
C LEU A 28 6.29 7.47 -9.82
N SER A 29 5.54 8.21 -9.01
CA SER A 29 5.15 9.60 -9.27
C SER A 29 6.33 10.58 -9.06
N PRO A 30 6.61 11.48 -10.03
CA PRO A 30 7.63 12.50 -9.84
C PRO A 30 7.26 13.51 -8.74
N GLN A 31 5.98 13.74 -8.48
CA GLN A 31 5.51 14.63 -7.42
C GLN A 31 5.83 14.07 -6.03
N ILE A 32 5.57 12.78 -5.81
CA ILE A 32 5.91 12.11 -4.55
C ILE A 32 7.43 12.09 -4.35
N ARG A 33 8.21 11.75 -5.38
CA ARG A 33 9.68 11.78 -5.28
C ARG A 33 10.22 13.17 -4.95
N HIS A 34 9.62 14.22 -5.52
CA HIS A 34 10.00 15.59 -5.18
C HIS A 34 9.63 15.96 -3.73
N ALA A 35 8.45 15.55 -3.27
CA ALA A 35 8.06 15.75 -1.87
C ALA A 35 9.03 15.04 -0.91
N VAL A 36 9.43 13.81 -1.21
CA VAL A 36 10.46 13.08 -0.46
C VAL A 36 11.77 13.87 -0.43
N GLN A 37 12.23 14.42 -1.55
CA GLN A 37 13.44 15.24 -1.58
C GLN A 37 13.34 16.44 -0.63
N LEU A 38 12.25 17.22 -0.69
CA LEU A 38 12.02 18.38 0.19
C LEU A 38 12.00 17.99 1.67
N LEU A 39 11.40 16.85 2.00
CA LEU A 39 11.39 16.32 3.36
C LEU A 39 12.81 15.92 3.82
N ARG A 40 13.66 15.44 2.91
CA ARG A 40 15.03 15.00 3.21
C ARG A 40 16.06 16.12 3.26
N THR A 41 15.84 17.24 2.57
CA THR A 41 16.75 18.41 2.67
C THR A 41 16.65 19.08 4.04
N GLY A 42 15.60 18.81 4.82
CA GLY A 42 15.37 19.43 6.12
C GLY A 42 14.82 20.86 6.02
N GLU A 43 14.53 21.34 4.81
CA GLU A 43 13.94 22.67 4.57
C GLU A 43 12.58 22.84 5.26
N LEU A 44 11.87 21.73 5.50
CA LEU A 44 10.57 21.68 6.17
C LEU A 44 10.67 21.35 7.68
N GLY A 45 11.89 21.20 8.21
CA GLY A 45 12.13 20.79 9.58
C GLY A 45 11.86 19.30 9.84
N ARG A 46 11.63 18.94 11.11
CA ARG A 46 11.39 17.55 11.51
C ARG A 46 9.93 17.16 11.25
N ILE A 47 9.74 16.04 10.53
CA ILE A 47 8.41 15.43 10.36
C ILE A 47 7.91 14.93 11.72
N LEU A 48 6.67 15.30 12.06
CA LEU A 48 6.02 14.83 13.28
C LEU A 48 4.89 13.85 13.00
N THR A 49 4.18 14.05 11.89
CA THR A 49 3.00 13.24 11.53
C THR A 49 2.79 13.26 10.02
N ILE A 50 2.40 12.12 9.47
CA ILE A 50 1.90 11.99 8.10
C ILE A 50 0.48 11.42 8.22
N SER A 51 -0.47 12.04 7.53
CA SER A 51 -1.86 11.59 7.47
C SER A 51 -2.27 11.40 6.02
N GLY A 52 -2.86 10.26 5.70
CA GLY A 52 -3.43 9.98 4.39
C GLY A 52 -4.83 9.40 4.54
N ILE A 53 -5.70 9.75 3.61
CA ILE A 53 -7.08 9.25 3.53
C ILE A 53 -7.32 8.81 2.09
N ALA A 54 -7.79 7.59 1.91
CA ALA A 54 -8.29 7.08 0.65
C ALA A 54 -9.80 6.88 0.76
N TRP A 55 -10.54 7.34 -0.23
CA TRP A 55 -11.99 7.20 -0.27
C TRP A 55 -12.45 6.79 -1.66
N GLU A 56 -13.25 5.74 -1.72
CA GLU A 56 -13.78 5.17 -2.95
C GLU A 56 -15.08 4.44 -2.63
N ASN A 57 -16.05 4.46 -3.55
CA ASN A 57 -17.14 3.49 -3.53
C ASN A 57 -16.62 2.13 -4.00
N TRP A 58 -15.87 1.44 -3.15
CA TRP A 58 -15.27 0.14 -3.49
C TRP A 58 -16.29 -1.00 -3.44
N ARG A 59 -17.26 -0.94 -2.52
CA ARG A 59 -18.22 -2.06 -2.30
C ARG A 59 -19.09 -2.34 -3.52
N THR A 60 -19.85 -1.33 -3.96
CA THR A 60 -20.91 -1.48 -4.97
C THR A 60 -20.41 -2.06 -6.30
N PRO A 61 -19.32 -1.57 -6.90
CA PRO A 61 -18.83 -2.11 -8.17
C PRO A 61 -18.23 -3.52 -8.06
N ASN A 62 -17.87 -3.97 -6.86
CA ASN A 62 -17.17 -5.23 -6.66
C ASN A 62 -18.08 -6.38 -6.20
N ILE A 63 -19.39 -6.15 -6.05
CA ILE A 63 -20.36 -7.21 -5.69
C ILE A 63 -20.33 -8.35 -6.71
N GLY A 64 -20.11 -9.57 -6.22
CA GLY A 64 -20.08 -10.79 -7.04
C GLY A 64 -18.83 -10.95 -7.90
N THR A 65 -17.83 -10.06 -7.76
CA THR A 65 -16.55 -10.17 -8.46
C THR A 65 -15.52 -10.95 -7.64
N TRP A 66 -14.41 -11.33 -8.27
CA TRP A 66 -13.28 -12.00 -7.59
C TRP A 66 -12.69 -11.19 -6.42
N ARG A 67 -12.88 -9.86 -6.42
CA ARG A 67 -12.42 -8.98 -5.32
C ARG A 67 -13.16 -9.23 -4.00
N GLN A 68 -14.30 -9.91 -4.02
CA GLN A 68 -15.01 -10.34 -2.80
C GLN A 68 -14.79 -11.82 -2.48
N ILE A 69 -13.85 -12.49 -3.17
CA ILE A 69 -13.45 -13.87 -2.87
C ILE A 69 -12.11 -13.78 -2.12
N PRO A 70 -12.07 -13.97 -0.78
CA PRO A 70 -10.87 -13.75 0.02
C PRO A 70 -9.64 -14.51 -0.49
N GLU A 71 -9.84 -15.75 -0.97
CA GLU A 71 -8.78 -16.61 -1.47
C GLU A 71 -8.13 -16.10 -2.76
N MET A 72 -8.86 -15.31 -3.56
CA MET A 72 -8.36 -14.69 -4.78
C MET A 72 -7.85 -13.26 -4.55
N ALA A 73 -8.59 -12.49 -3.75
CA ALA A 73 -8.33 -11.08 -3.51
C ALA A 73 -7.16 -10.84 -2.54
N GLY A 74 -7.01 -11.71 -1.53
CA GLY A 74 -6.04 -11.53 -0.44
C GLY A 74 -6.44 -10.46 0.59
N GLY A 75 -7.43 -9.62 0.28
CA GLY A 75 -8.01 -8.58 1.12
C GLY A 75 -9.03 -7.76 0.34
N GLY A 76 -9.64 -6.77 0.98
CA GLY A 76 -10.65 -5.89 0.40
C GLY A 76 -10.11 -4.48 0.13
N PHE A 77 -10.88 -3.44 0.49
CA PHE A 77 -10.57 -2.06 0.12
C PHE A 77 -9.20 -1.59 0.63
N PHE A 78 -8.83 -1.99 1.86
CA PHE A 78 -7.54 -1.64 2.43
C PHE A 78 -6.39 -2.30 1.63
N PHE A 79 -6.53 -3.56 1.25
CA PHE A 79 -5.49 -4.26 0.50
C PHE A 79 -5.40 -3.82 -0.97
N ASP A 80 -6.53 -3.47 -1.60
CA ASP A 80 -6.59 -3.00 -2.99
C ASP A 80 -6.12 -1.54 -3.09
N THR A 81 -6.91 -0.60 -2.54
CA THR A 81 -6.65 0.84 -2.66
C THR A 81 -5.79 1.37 -1.51
N GLY A 82 -6.03 0.92 -0.28
CA GLY A 82 -5.30 1.38 0.91
C GLY A 82 -3.79 1.07 0.85
N ALA A 83 -3.39 -0.04 0.24
CA ALA A 83 -1.99 -0.41 0.07
C ALA A 83 -1.21 0.60 -0.78
N HIS A 84 -1.83 1.18 -1.82
CA HIS A 84 -1.21 2.24 -2.62
C HIS A 84 -0.98 3.52 -1.80
N MET A 85 -1.95 3.89 -0.96
CA MET A 85 -1.83 5.02 -0.04
C MET A 85 -0.74 4.75 0.99
N LEU A 86 -0.75 3.59 1.64
CA LEU A 86 0.24 3.21 2.65
C LEU A 86 1.66 3.19 2.08
N ASN A 87 1.85 2.65 0.88
CA ASN A 87 3.13 2.69 0.19
C ASN A 87 3.60 4.14 -0.03
N THR A 88 2.69 5.03 -0.45
CA THR A 88 3.02 6.46 -0.64
C THR A 88 3.39 7.14 0.69
N ILE A 89 2.68 6.84 1.78
CA ILE A 89 3.02 7.32 3.13
C ILE A 89 4.39 6.80 3.55
N THR A 90 4.69 5.54 3.26
CA THR A 90 6.00 4.92 3.56
C THR A 90 7.12 5.64 2.82
N ASP A 91 6.93 5.96 1.53
CA ASP A 91 7.89 6.74 0.77
C ASP A 91 8.14 8.11 1.39
N LEU A 92 7.06 8.83 1.77
CA LEU A 92 7.15 10.14 2.42
C LEU A 92 7.86 10.05 3.78
N ALA A 93 7.54 9.03 4.58
CA ALA A 93 8.16 8.79 5.87
C ALA A 93 9.64 8.41 5.75
N SER A 94 10.01 7.68 4.69
CA SER A 94 11.33 7.07 4.39
C SER A 94 12.12 6.60 5.63
N GLU A 95 11.42 5.97 6.57
CA GLU A 95 11.94 5.39 7.79
C GLU A 95 11.28 4.03 8.02
N ASP A 96 11.95 3.14 8.76
CA ASP A 96 11.38 1.85 9.13
C ASP A 96 10.24 2.03 10.13
N PHE A 97 9.21 1.18 10.01
CA PHE A 97 8.12 1.15 10.98
C PHE A 97 8.60 0.53 12.29
N ALA A 98 8.46 1.27 13.40
CA ALA A 98 8.71 0.75 14.74
C ALA A 98 7.54 -0.13 15.23
N ASP A 99 6.30 0.34 15.02
CA ASP A 99 5.07 -0.30 15.46
C ASP A 99 3.94 -0.05 14.45
N VAL A 100 2.95 -0.95 14.41
CA VAL A 100 1.76 -0.83 13.56
C VAL A 100 0.50 -1.22 14.32
N ALA A 101 -0.60 -0.53 14.04
CA ALA A 101 -1.93 -0.87 14.52
C ALA A 101 -2.94 -0.64 13.38
N ALA A 102 -3.96 -1.48 13.31
CA ALA A 102 -5.01 -1.41 12.30
C ALA A 102 -6.37 -1.78 12.91
N TRP A 103 -7.41 -1.10 12.45
CA TRP A 103 -8.80 -1.39 12.76
C TRP A 103 -9.52 -1.55 11.43
N LEU A 104 -10.14 -2.70 11.21
CA LEU A 104 -10.75 -3.05 9.94
C LEU A 104 -12.19 -3.50 10.18
N ASP A 105 -13.10 -3.13 9.28
CA ASP A 105 -14.49 -3.59 9.31
C ASP A 105 -14.89 -4.10 7.92
N ASN A 106 -15.51 -5.27 7.89
CA ASN A 106 -16.01 -5.89 6.67
C ASN A 106 -17.45 -5.49 6.37
N CYS A 107 -18.17 -4.88 7.31
CA CYS A 107 -19.58 -4.49 7.17
C CYS A 107 -20.43 -5.59 6.51
N THR A 108 -20.27 -6.83 6.99
CA THR A 108 -20.91 -8.07 6.49
C THR A 108 -20.49 -8.54 5.09
N MET A 109 -19.42 -7.98 4.52
CA MET A 109 -18.81 -8.45 3.28
C MET A 109 -17.78 -9.55 3.56
N PRO A 110 -17.40 -10.36 2.57
CA PRO A 110 -16.38 -11.39 2.74
C PRO A 110 -14.97 -10.86 3.06
N VAL A 111 -14.70 -9.58 2.75
CA VAL A 111 -13.40 -8.90 2.93
C VAL A 111 -13.60 -7.54 3.62
N GLU A 112 -12.55 -6.96 4.19
CA GLU A 112 -12.59 -5.64 4.82
C GLU A 112 -12.88 -4.54 3.80
N ILE A 113 -13.81 -3.62 4.13
CA ILE A 113 -14.18 -2.51 3.23
C ILE A 113 -14.05 -1.14 3.91
N LEU A 114 -13.77 -1.11 5.21
CA LEU A 114 -13.43 0.08 5.97
C LEU A 114 -12.16 -0.18 6.79
N GLY A 115 -11.34 0.87 6.96
CA GLY A 115 -10.10 0.87 7.74
C GLY A 115 -9.57 2.27 7.99
#